data_AF-A0A822DUC2-F1
#
_entry.id   AF-A0A822DUC2-F1
#
_cell.length_a   1.000
_cell.length_b   1.000
_cell.length_c   1.000
_cell.angle_alpha   90.00
_cell.angle_beta   90.00
_cell.angle_gamma   90.00
#
_symmetry.space_group_name_H-M   'P 1'
#
loop_
_entity.id
_entity.type
_entity.pdbx_description
1 polymer ?
#
loop_
_entity_poly.entity_id
_entity_poly.type
_entity_poly.pdbx_seq_one_letter_code
_entity_poly.pdbx_strand_id
1 'polypeptide(L)' 'MKSIQHRLKKGNYILRETDKSGIFHIGNSIDYEKKAEAYRQKTGAYIELDSNPLWSVFDKVILLLNDLRS' A
#
# COMPACT_ATOMS: atom_id res chain seq x y z
N MET A 1 -18.34 13.68 -21.30
CA MET A 1 -17.98 12.31 -20.86
C MET A 1 -16.90 12.43 -19.79
N LYS A 2 -17.09 11.91 -18.56
CA LYS A 2 -16.04 12.03 -17.52
C LYS A 2 -14.94 11.01 -17.76
N SER A 3 -13.68 11.37 -17.49
CA SER A 3 -12.54 10.48 -17.70
C SER A 3 -12.65 9.21 -16.85
N ILE A 4 -12.06 8.11 -17.33
CA ILE A 4 -11.99 6.84 -16.58
C ILE A 4 -11.34 7.06 -15.20
N GLN A 5 -10.28 7.87 -15.13
CA GLN A 5 -9.64 8.25 -13.88
C GLN A 5 -10.61 8.89 -12.87
N HIS A 6 -11.50 9.78 -13.31
CA HIS A 6 -12.49 10.40 -12.44
C HIS A 6 -13.48 9.37 -11.87
N ARG A 7 -13.89 8.39 -12.69
CA ARG A 7 -14.81 7.33 -12.26
C ARG A 7 -14.14 6.37 -11.26
N LEU A 8 -12.88 6.01 -11.50
CA LEU A 8 -12.10 5.16 -10.60
C LEU A 8 -11.91 5.83 -9.23
N LYS A 9 -11.51 7.11 -9.20
CA LYS A 9 -11.38 7.88 -7.97
C LYS A 9 -12.70 7.97 -7.18
N LYS A 10 -13.81 8.28 -7.85
CA LYS A 10 -15.12 8.40 -7.19
C LYS A 10 -15.57 7.10 -6.53
N GLY A 11 -15.25 5.95 -7.13
CA GLY A 11 -15.63 4.63 -6.60
C GLY A 11 -14.58 3.97 -5.70
N ASN A 12 -13.49 4.67 -5.36
CA ASN A 12 -12.35 4.11 -4.61
C ASN A 12 -11.78 2.83 -5.25
N TYR A 13 -11.74 2.80 -6.58
CA TYR A 13 -11.14 1.70 -7.33
C TYR A 13 -9.64 1.93 -7.50
N ILE A 14 -8.87 0.87 -7.32
CA ILE A 14 -7.43 0.84 -7.50
C ILE A 14 -7.10 -0.06 -8.69
N LEU A 15 -6.34 0.48 -9.63
CA LEU A 15 -5.67 -0.26 -10.69
C LEU A 15 -4.30 -0.71 -10.18
N ARG A 16 -4.04 -2.02 -10.16
CA ARG A 16 -2.73 -2.59 -9.80
C ARG A 16 -2.17 -3.41 -10.95
N GLU A 17 -0.87 -3.27 -11.15
CA GLU A 17 -0.08 -4.19 -11.96
C GLU A 17 0.03 -5.54 -11.24
N THR A 18 -0.05 -6.63 -12.01
CA THR A 18 0.10 -7.98 -11.47
C THR A 18 1.46 -8.54 -11.84
N ASP A 19 1.88 -9.59 -11.14
CA ASP A 19 3.07 -10.38 -11.44
C ASP A 19 3.03 -11.03 -12.83
N LYS A 20 1.85 -11.08 -13.46
CA LYS A 20 1.65 -11.52 -14.84
C LYS A 20 1.68 -10.31 -15.77
N SER A 21 2.76 -10.19 -16.53
CA SER A 21 2.96 -9.12 -17.51
C SER A 21 1.72 -8.92 -18.39
N GLY A 22 1.26 -7.68 -18.49
CA GLY A 22 0.12 -7.31 -19.34
C GLY A 22 -1.27 -7.54 -18.70
N ILE A 23 -1.34 -8.06 -17.48
CA ILE A 23 -2.60 -8.17 -16.73
C ILE A 23 -2.65 -7.10 -15.65
N PHE A 24 -3.68 -6.26 -15.71
CA PHE A 24 -4.01 -5.31 -14.67
C PHE A 24 -5.25 -5.75 -13.92
N HIS A 25 -5.23 -5.60 -12.60
CA HIS A 25 -6.40 -5.85 -11.76
C HIS A 25 -7.03 -4.53 -11.33
N ILE A 26 -8.35 -4.42 -11.51
CA ILE A 26 -9.17 -3.30 -11.03
C ILE A 26 -10.08 -3.84 -9.93
N GLY A 27 -10.05 -3.23 -8.76
CA GLY A 27 -10.91 -3.60 -7.64
C GLY A 27 -11.08 -2.46 -6.66
N ASN A 28 -12.04 -2.58 -5.73
CA ASN A 28 -12.19 -1.61 -4.67
C ASN A 28 -11.02 -1.75 -3.67
N SER A 29 -10.55 -0.62 -3.13
CA SER A 29 -9.57 -0.59 -2.04
C SER A 29 -9.86 -1.57 -0.90
N ILE A 30 -11.11 -1.62 -0.44
CA ILE A 30 -11.57 -2.47 0.69
C ILE A 30 -11.42 -3.95 0.36
N ASP A 31 -11.62 -4.35 -0.90
CA ASP A 31 -11.51 -5.75 -1.29
C ASP A 31 -10.06 -6.24 -1.25
N TYR A 32 -9.11 -5.36 -1.53
CA TYR A 32 -7.69 -5.68 -1.39
C TYR A 32 -7.30 -5.84 0.08
N GLU A 33 -7.78 -4.97 0.96
CA GLU A 33 -7.54 -5.08 2.41
C GLU A 33 -8.11 -6.40 2.95
N LYS A 34 -9.35 -6.73 2.59
CA LYS A 34 -9.98 -8.01 2.96
C LYS A 34 -9.21 -9.22 2.44
N LYS A 35 -8.75 -9.19 1.18
CA LYS A 35 -7.95 -10.29 0.60
C LYS A 35 -6.61 -10.44 1.30
N ALA A 36 -5.94 -9.33 1.59
CA ALA A 36 -4.69 -9.35 2.33
C ALA A 36 -4.89 -9.95 3.73
N GLU A 37 -5.94 -9.52 4.44
CA GLU A 37 -6.30 -10.07 5.75
C GLU A 37 -6.60 -11.57 5.70
N ALA A 38 -7.44 -12.01 4.76
CA ALA A 38 -7.75 -13.44 4.59
C ALA A 38 -6.49 -14.26 4.28
N TYR A 39 -5.59 -13.74 3.44
CA TYR A 39 -4.32 -14.41 3.14
C TYR A 39 -3.41 -14.47 4.37
N ARG A 40 -3.32 -13.39 5.16
CA ARG A 40 -2.58 -13.35 6.43
C ARG A 40 -3.08 -14.44 7.38
N GLN A 41 -4.38 -14.47 7.65
CA GLN A 41 -5.01 -15.44 8.55
C GLN A 41 -4.85 -16.89 8.05
N LYS A 42 -4.97 -17.11 6.74
CA LYS A 42 -4.84 -18.45 6.14
C LYS A 42 -3.42 -19.01 6.20
N THR A 43 -2.41 -18.17 5.99
CA THR A 43 -1.03 -18.64 5.79
C THR A 43 -0.17 -18.53 7.04
N GLY A 44 -0.54 -17.68 8.00
CA GLY A 44 0.33 -17.34 9.13
C GLY A 44 1.66 -16.73 8.67
N ALA A 45 1.76 -16.25 7.43
CA ALA A 45 3.01 -15.81 6.82
C ALA A 45 3.51 -14.45 7.32
N TYR A 46 2.78 -13.82 8.25
CA TYR A 46 3.06 -12.49 8.77
C TYR A 46 3.06 -12.53 10.29
N ILE A 47 4.03 -11.84 10.88
CA ILE A 47 4.13 -11.63 12.32
C ILE A 47 3.79 -10.17 12.57
N GLU A 48 2.81 -9.92 13.43
CA GLU A 48 2.55 -8.58 13.94
C GLU A 48 3.65 -8.22 14.94
N LEU A 49 4.26 -7.05 14.76
CA LEU A 49 5.28 -6.55 15.67
C LEU A 49 4.65 -5.54 16.62
N ASP A 50 4.93 -5.66 17.91
CA ASP A 50 4.44 -4.74 18.94
C ASP A 50 4.92 -3.29 18.74
N SER A 51 6.04 -3.12 18.01
CA SER A 51 6.59 -1.81 17.67
C SER A 51 7.24 -1.84 16.29
N ASN A 52 7.25 -0.69 15.61
CA ASN A 52 7.90 -0.57 14.31
C ASN A 52 9.43 -0.51 14.50
N PRO A 53 10.20 -1.52 14.03
CA PRO A 53 11.64 -1.59 14.25
C PRO A 53 12.42 -0.51 13.47
N LEU A 54 11.77 0.16 12.51
CA LEU A 54 12.38 1.18 11.66
C LEU A 54 12.25 2.59 12.23
N TRP A 55 11.61 2.80 13.39
CA TRP A 55 11.49 4.13 14.00
C TRP A 55 12.83 4.83 14.17
N SER A 56 13.85 4.13 14.66
CA SER A 56 15.20 4.69 14.84
C SER A 56 15.87 5.09 13.52
N VAL A 57 15.56 4.39 12.43
CA VAL A 57 16.05 4.71 11.08
C VAL A 57 15.29 5.90 10.52
N PHE A 58 13.98 5.93 10.71
CA PHE A 58 13.12 7.06 10.33
C PHE A 58 13.61 8.36 10.98
N ASP A 59 13.87 8.36 12.29
CA ASP A 59 14.36 9.54 13.01
C ASP A 59 15.69 10.05 12.43
N LYS A 60 16.62 9.14 12.12
CA LYS A 60 17.90 9.50 11.48
C LYS A 60 17.71 10.13 10.10
N VAL A 61 16.78 9.61 9.30
CA VAL A 61 16.46 10.17 7.98
C VAL A 61 15.86 11.56 8.12
N ILE A 62 14.94 11.77 9.06
CA ILE A 62 14.36 13.09 9.32
C ILE A 62 15.43 14.09 9.75
N LEU A 63 16.32 13.70 10.67
CA LEU A 63 17.44 14.55 11.10
C LEU A 63 18.32 14.96 9.91
N LEU A 64 18.74 13.99 9.09
CA LEU A 64 19.56 14.27 7.90
C LEU A 64 18.85 15.22 6.93
N LEU A 65 17.55 15.02 6.68
CA LEU A 65 16.79 15.88 5.77
C LEU A 65 16.65 17.31 6.29
N ASN A 66 16.61 17.50 7.61
CA ASN A 66 16.57 18.82 8.22
C ASN A 66 17.92 19.53 8.11
N ASP A 67 19.03 18.83 8.36
CA ASP A 67 20.39 19.36 8.19
C ASP A 67 20.69 19.76 6.75
N LEU A 68 20.17 19.01 5.77
CA LEU A 68 20.34 19.35 4.35
C LEU A 68 19.48 20.54 3.88
N ARG A 69 18.52 20.97 4.69
CA ARG A 69 17.65 22.13 4.40
C ARG A 69 18.16 23.43 5.00
N SER A 70 19.11 23.38 5.94
CA SER A 70 19.80 24.54 6.50
C SER A 70 20.99 24.95 5.64
#